data_AF-A0A699X4G6-F1
#
_entry.id   AF-A0A699X4G6-F1
#
_cell.length_a   1.000
_cell.length_b   1.000
_cell.length_c   1.000
_cell.angle_alpha   90.00
_cell.angle_beta   90.00
_cell.angle_gamma   90.00
#
_symmetry.space_group_name_H-M   'P 1'
#
loop_
_entity.id
_entity.type
_entity.pdbx_description
1 polymer ?
#
loop_
_entity_poly.entity_id
_entity_poly.type
_entity_poly.pdbx_seq_one_letter_code
_entity_poly.pdbx_strand_id
1 'polypeptide(L)'
;ASFVALAGAVDYSATKAALLAFHEGLTQELKHRYKCPQIKTTIVHPGWTKSALTSHEAIKSGLKQAGSTLMEPEHVADVMVKQILDAKSGQIILGPA
;
A
#
# COMPACT_ATOMS: atom_id res chain seq x y z
N ALA A 1 0.41 4.59 -5.95
CA ALA A 1 -0.15 3.87 -7.11
C ALA A 1 -1.63 3.53 -6.97
N SER A 2 -2.16 3.22 -5.78
CA SER A 2 -3.61 2.94 -5.62
C SER A 2 -4.53 4.12 -5.96
N PHE A 3 -4.04 5.35 -5.78
CA PHE A 3 -4.82 6.58 -6.01
C PHE A 3 -4.35 7.40 -7.21
N VAL A 4 -3.17 7.07 -7.75
CA VAL A 4 -2.49 7.84 -8.80
C VAL A 4 -1.86 6.88 -9.80
N ALA A 5 -2.15 7.09 -11.08
CA ALA A 5 -1.53 6.38 -12.20
C ALA A 5 -0.17 6.99 -12.52
N LEU A 6 0.84 6.14 -12.73
CA LEU A 6 2.19 6.56 -13.10
C LEU A 6 2.42 6.31 -14.59
N ALA A 7 2.95 7.31 -15.30
CA ALA A 7 3.41 7.12 -16.67
C ALA A 7 4.49 6.01 -16.69
N GLY A 8 4.36 5.06 -17.62
CA GLY A 8 5.25 3.90 -17.70
C GLY A 8 4.96 2.76 -16.71
N ALA A 9 3.94 2.88 -15.86
CA ALA A 9 3.52 1.83 -14.93
C ALA A 9 1.99 1.79 -14.77
N VAL A 10 1.25 2.00 -15.87
CA VAL A 10 -0.22 2.06 -15.88
C VAL A 10 -0.84 0.73 -15.49
N ASP A 11 -0.28 -0.37 -16.01
CA ASP A 11 -0.64 -1.74 -15.66
C ASP A 11 -0.46 -1.99 -14.16
N TYR A 12 0.69 -1.63 -13.60
CA TYR A 12 0.94 -1.70 -12.15
C TYR A 12 -0.08 -0.87 -11.36
N SER A 13 -0.29 0.40 -11.73
CA SER A 13 -1.26 1.28 -11.07
C SER A 13 -2.69 0.72 -11.13
N ALA A 14 -3.10 0.13 -12.26
CA ALA A 14 -4.40 -0.52 -12.40
C ALA A 14 -4.56 -1.68 -11.40
N THR A 15 -3.55 -2.53 -11.23
CA THR A 15 -3.61 -3.60 -10.21
C THR A 15 -3.75 -3.05 -8.78
N LYS A 16 -3.08 -1.93 -8.47
CA LYS A 16 -3.13 -1.32 -7.13
C LYS A 16 -4.44 -0.58 -6.84
N ALA A 17 -5.08 -0.02 -7.86
CA ALA A 17 -6.41 0.55 -7.74
C ALA A 17 -7.48 -0.55 -7.58
N ALA A 18 -7.37 -1.63 -8.37
CA ALA A 18 -8.27 -2.78 -8.25
C ALA A 18 -8.18 -3.44 -6.86
N LEU A 19 -6.98 -3.57 -6.29
CA LEU A 19 -6.78 -4.09 -4.92
C LEU A 19 -7.46 -3.22 -3.84
N LEU A 20 -7.49 -1.90 -4.02
CA LEU A 20 -8.19 -1.00 -3.09
C LEU A 20 -9.70 -1.25 -3.13
N ALA A 21 -10.30 -1.25 -4.32
CA ALA A 21 -11.72 -1.55 -4.48
C ALA A 21 -12.08 -2.96 -3.95
N PHE A 22 -11.21 -3.94 -4.19
CA PHE A 22 -11.37 -5.29 -3.65
C PHE A 22 -11.36 -5.31 -2.11
N HIS A 23 -10.42 -4.60 -1.49
CA HIS A 23 -10.34 -4.51 -0.03
C HIS A 23 -11.60 -3.88 0.58
N GLU A 24 -12.09 -2.79 -0.01
CA GLU A 24 -13.32 -2.12 0.42
C GLU A 24 -14.52 -3.06 0.30
N GLY A 25 -14.68 -3.70 -0.87
CA GLY A 25 -15.76 -4.66 -1.15
C GLY A 25 -15.74 -5.85 -0.19
N LEU A 26 -14.58 -6.49 -0.02
CA LEU A 26 -14.43 -7.64 0.90
C LEU A 26 -14.79 -7.25 2.34
N THR A 27 -14.39 -6.06 2.78
CA THR A 27 -14.72 -5.57 4.13
C THR A 27 -16.23 -5.39 4.29
N GLN A 28 -16.90 -4.85 3.27
CA GLN A 28 -18.37 -4.72 3.25
C GLN A 28 -19.04 -6.09 3.26
N GLU A 29 -18.56 -7.04 2.47
CA GLU A 29 -19.12 -8.39 2.43
C GLU A 29 -18.95 -9.13 3.76
N LEU A 30 -17.76 -9.11 4.35
CA LEU A 30 -17.50 -9.73 5.65
C LEU A 30 -18.46 -9.20 6.73
N LYS A 31 -18.65 -7.87 6.79
CA LYS A 31 -19.52 -7.25 7.78
C LYS A 31 -21.00 -7.47 7.49
N HIS A 32 -21.44 -7.21 6.26
CA HIS A 32 -22.86 -7.08 5.93
C HIS A 32 -23.46 -8.33 5.32
N ARG A 33 -22.70 -9.08 4.52
CA ARG A 33 -23.18 -10.29 3.83
C ARG A 33 -22.94 -11.55 4.69
N TYR A 34 -21.70 -11.76 5.15
CA TYR A 34 -21.31 -12.98 5.87
C TYR A 34 -21.40 -12.88 7.40
N LYS A 35 -21.70 -11.68 7.94
CA LYS A 35 -21.85 -11.44 9.39
C LYS A 35 -20.63 -11.89 10.19
N CYS A 36 -19.44 -11.71 9.64
CA CYS A 36 -18.16 -12.08 10.24
C CYS A 36 -17.31 -10.83 10.58
N PRO A 37 -17.78 -9.91 11.46
CA PRO A 37 -17.03 -8.70 11.81
C PRO A 37 -15.73 -8.97 12.58
N GLN A 38 -15.53 -10.21 13.06
CA GLN A 38 -14.30 -10.65 13.71
C GLN A 38 -13.13 -10.80 12.72
N ILE A 39 -13.39 -11.00 11.42
CA ILE A 39 -12.34 -11.03 10.40
C ILE A 39 -11.93 -9.59 10.09
N LYS A 40 -10.66 -9.27 10.37
CA LYS A 40 -10.10 -7.93 10.16
C LYS A 40 -9.32 -7.90 8.86
N THR A 41 -9.51 -6.82 8.12
CA THR A 41 -8.89 -6.57 6.83
C THR A 41 -8.16 -5.24 6.91
N THR A 42 -6.94 -5.20 6.39
CA THR A 42 -6.14 -3.97 6.30
C THR A 42 -5.57 -3.86 4.90
N ILE A 43 -5.53 -2.63 4.37
CA ILE A 43 -4.76 -2.28 3.18
C ILE A 43 -3.71 -1.22 3.52
N VAL A 44 -2.50 -1.37 2.98
CA VAL A 44 -1.37 -0.49 3.26
C VAL A 44 -0.89 0.15 1.96
N HIS A 45 -0.77 1.47 1.97
CA HIS A 45 -0.32 2.30 0.86
C HIS A 45 0.99 3.00 1.26
N PRO A 46 2.14 2.33 1.09
CA PRO A 46 3.41 2.98 1.33
C PRO A 46 3.77 3.96 0.22
N GLY A 47 4.45 5.04 0.60
CA GLY A 47 5.25 5.87 -0.30
C GLY A 47 6.44 5.10 -0.85
N TRP A 48 7.38 5.81 -1.47
CA TRP A 48 8.58 5.16 -1.99
C TRP A 48 9.41 4.54 -0.85
N THR A 49 9.65 3.22 -0.94
CA THR A 49 10.36 2.44 0.08
C THR A 49 11.55 1.74 -0.57
N LYS A 50 12.70 1.73 0.12
CA LYS A 50 13.89 1.02 -0.35
C LYS A 50 13.56 -0.46 -0.57
N SER A 51 13.70 -0.89 -1.83
CA SER A 51 13.42 -2.24 -2.29
C SER A 51 14.14 -2.53 -3.60
N ALA A 52 14.07 -3.76 -4.08
CA ALA A 52 14.57 -4.11 -5.42
C ALA A 52 13.90 -3.26 -6.52
N LEU A 53 12.60 -2.95 -6.37
CA LEU A 53 11.85 -2.11 -7.32
C LEU A 53 12.45 -0.70 -7.42
N THR A 54 12.65 -0.02 -6.28
CA THR A 54 13.21 1.34 -6.28
C THR A 54 14.71 1.39 -6.59
N SER A 55 15.39 0.24 -6.51
CA SER A 55 16.82 0.13 -6.84
C SER A 55 17.06 -0.10 -8.34
N HIS A 56 16.04 -0.51 -9.10
CA HIS A 56 16.14 -0.69 -10.54
C HIS A 56 16.41 0.65 -11.23
N GLU A 57 17.38 0.69 -12.14
CA GLU A 57 17.88 1.94 -12.74
C GLU A 57 16.80 2.74 -13.49
N ALA A 58 15.83 2.04 -14.08
CA ALA A 58 14.65 2.65 -14.73
C ALA A 58 13.78 3.49 -13.78
N ILE A 59 13.81 3.22 -12.48
CA ILE A 59 13.01 3.92 -11.46
C ILE A 59 13.91 4.85 -10.64
N LYS A 60 15.09 4.37 -10.22
CA LYS A 60 16.03 5.08 -9.35
C LYS A 60 16.44 6.45 -9.88
N SER A 61 16.67 6.56 -11.19
CA SER A 61 17.03 7.84 -11.84
C SER A 61 15.90 8.87 -11.72
N GLY A 62 14.66 8.49 -12.00
CA GLY A 62 13.49 9.34 -11.88
C GLY A 62 13.22 9.76 -10.43
N LEU A 63 13.37 8.85 -9.46
CA LEU A 63 13.23 9.17 -8.04
C LEU A 63 14.26 10.20 -7.56
N LYS A 64 15.51 10.07 -8.02
CA LYS A 64 16.58 11.03 -7.71
C LYS A 64 16.29 12.41 -8.31
N GLN A 65 15.84 12.47 -9.57
CA GLN A 65 15.48 13.73 -10.22
C GLN A 65 14.28 14.41 -9.54
N ALA A 66 13.29 13.64 -9.10
CA ALA A 66 12.13 14.14 -8.38
C ALA A 66 12.42 14.51 -6.92
N GLY A 67 13.67 14.36 -6.43
CA GLY A 67 14.02 14.64 -5.04
C GLY A 67 13.26 13.78 -4.03
N SER A 68 12.84 12.57 -4.42
CA SER A 68 12.00 11.71 -3.58
C SER A 68 12.81 11.08 -2.45
N THR A 69 12.34 11.24 -1.21
CA THR A 69 12.87 10.52 -0.04
C THR A 69 12.33 9.10 0.01
N LEU A 70 13.22 8.12 0.23
CA LEU A 70 12.85 6.72 0.40
C LEU A 70 12.68 6.38 1.89
N MET A 71 11.61 5.68 2.21
CA MET A 71 11.39 5.07 3.53
C MET A 71 12.23 3.81 3.69
N GLU A 72 12.59 3.49 4.93
CA GLU A 72 13.16 2.18 5.28
C GLU A 72 12.07 1.10 5.28
N PRO A 73 12.35 -0.10 4.75
CA PRO A 73 11.39 -1.20 4.73
C PRO A 73 11.01 -1.67 6.13
N GLU A 74 11.92 -1.56 7.11
CA GLU A 74 11.67 -1.91 8.52
C GLU A 74 10.55 -1.05 9.10
N HIS A 75 10.53 0.26 8.79
CA HIS A 75 9.46 1.14 9.26
C HIS A 75 8.09 0.74 8.71
N VAL A 76 8.03 0.38 7.41
CA VAL A 76 6.78 -0.09 6.79
C VAL A 76 6.34 -1.41 7.43
N ALA A 77 7.27 -2.34 7.65
CA ALA A 77 7.00 -3.61 8.29
C ALA A 77 6.49 -3.44 9.73
N ASP A 78 7.12 -2.57 10.52
CA ASP A 78 6.72 -2.29 11.91
C ASP A 78 5.28 -1.78 11.99
N VAL A 79 4.89 -0.87 11.08
CA VAL A 79 3.51 -0.37 11.02
C VAL A 79 2.54 -1.50 10.64
N MET A 80 2.90 -2.35 9.67
CA MET A 80 2.08 -3.50 9.27
C MET A 80 1.88 -4.48 10.44
N VAL A 81 2.97 -4.86 11.12
CA VAL A 81 2.94 -5.77 12.27
C VAL A 81 2.12 -5.18 13.40
N LYS A 82 2.31 -3.89 13.73
CA LYS A 82 1.51 -3.21 14.75
C LYS A 82 0.02 -3.27 14.45
N GLN A 83 -0.40 -3.00 13.21
CA GLN A 83 -1.81 -3.05 12.84
C GLN A 83 -2.42 -4.45 13.01
N ILE A 84 -1.64 -5.49 12.66
CA ILE A 84 -2.05 -6.89 12.84
C ILE A 84 -2.22 -7.21 14.33
N LEU A 85 -1.23 -6.86 15.15
CA LEU A 85 -1.24 -7.11 16.60
C LEU A 85 -2.35 -6.34 17.32
N ASP A 86 -2.67 -5.14 16.85
CA ASP A 86 -3.80 -4.34 17.33
C ASP A 86 -5.17 -4.96 17.02
N ALA A 87 -5.23 -5.98 16.15
CA ALA A 87 -6.44 -6.66 15.71
C ALA A 87 -7.53 -5.71 15.19
N LYS A 88 -7.11 -4.69 14.41
CA LYS A 88 -7.99 -3.67 13.83
C LYS A 88 -7.97 -3.74 12.31
N SER A 89 -9.13 -3.51 11.69
CA SER A 89 -9.19 -3.20 10.26
C SER A 89 -8.70 -1.77 10.02
N GLY A 90 -8.16 -1.49 8.84
CA GLY A 90 -7.74 -0.13 8.52
C GLY A 90 -7.20 0.08 7.12
N GLN A 91 -7.18 1.35 6.73
CA GLN A 91 -6.44 1.83 5.58
C GLN A 91 -5.27 2.65 6.08
N ILE A 92 -4.05 2.17 5.84
CA ILE A 92 -2.83 2.82 6.29
C ILE A 92 -2.19 3.52 5.10
N ILE A 93 -1.96 4.82 5.22
CA ILE A 93 -1.25 5.63 4.23
C ILE A 93 0.06 6.09 4.87
N LEU A 94 1.18 5.65 4.32
CA LEU A 94 2.51 6.02 4.81
C LEU A 94 3.17 6.94 3.78
N GLY A 95 3.36 8.20 4.15
CA GLY A 95 4.16 9.14 3.38
C GLY A 95 5.62 9.10 3.81
N PRO A 96 6.55 9.62 2.99
CA PRO A 96 7.90 9.92 3.47
C PRO A 96 7.80 10.86 4.69
N ALA A 97 8.65 10.59 5.70
CA ALA A 97 8.82 11.47 6.86
C ALA A 97 9.41 12.82 6.46
#